data_AF-A0A933SVQ4-F1
#
_entry.id   AF-A0A933SVQ4-F1
#
_cell.length_a   1.000
_cell.length_b   1.000
_cell.length_c   1.000
_cell.angle_alpha   90.00
_cell.angle_beta   90.00
_cell.angle_gamma   90.00
#
_symmetry.space_group_name_H-M   'P 1'
#
loop_
_entity.id
_entity.type
_entity.pdbx_description
1 polymer ?
#
loop_
_entity_poly.entity_id
_entity_poly.type
_entity_poly.pdbx_seq_one_letter_code
_entity_poly.pdbx_strand_id
1 'polypeptide(L)'
;PLFALCDRGDIGGLSYTFYPGFRQPAIFIYDGYEGGIGLTKRAIEVIADWLVAALKVIDECPCEDGCPSCVQDPQCGSGNQPLDKEGARLLLKRWLS
;
A
#
# COMPACT_ATOMS: atom_id res chain seq x y z
N PRO A 1 -3.43 -2.24 9.69
CA PRO A 1 -4.30 -2.03 10.87
C PRO A 1 -5.79 -2.32 10.63
N LEU A 2 -6.44 -1.63 9.66
CA LEU A 2 -7.91 -1.56 9.53
C LEU A 2 -8.62 -2.93 9.47
N PHE A 3 -7.97 -3.96 8.91
CA PHE A 3 -8.59 -5.28 8.77
C PHE A 3 -7.73 -6.44 9.33
N ALA A 4 -6.58 -6.14 9.93
CA ALA A 4 -5.67 -7.14 10.46
C ALA A 4 -5.47 -7.05 11.99
N LEU A 5 -6.21 -6.15 12.68
CA LEU A 5 -6.08 -5.90 14.13
C LEU A 5 -4.61 -5.78 14.58
N CYS A 6 -3.81 -5.10 13.75
CA CYS A 6 -2.37 -4.99 13.91
C CYS A 6 -1.97 -3.52 14.02
N ASP A 7 -0.87 -3.26 14.71
CA ASP A 7 -0.25 -1.94 14.73
C ASP A 7 0.38 -1.61 13.37
N ARG A 8 0.73 -0.34 13.18
CA ARG A 8 1.32 0.14 11.93
C ARG A 8 2.63 -0.59 11.58
N GLY A 9 3.42 -0.94 12.58
CA GLY A 9 4.73 -1.60 12.39
C GLY A 9 4.64 -3.08 12.03
N ASP A 10 3.47 -3.70 12.18
CA ASP A 10 3.33 -5.15 12.01
C ASP A 10 3.22 -5.58 10.55
N ILE A 11 2.97 -4.64 9.64
CA ILE A 11 2.87 -4.89 8.20
C ILE A 11 3.70 -3.85 7.46
N GLY A 12 4.70 -4.32 6.72
CA GLY A 12 5.56 -3.50 5.89
C GLY A 12 5.15 -3.52 4.41
N GLY A 13 5.64 -2.53 3.67
CA GLY A 13 5.42 -2.41 2.24
C GLY A 13 6.69 -1.98 1.51
N LEU A 14 6.87 -2.50 0.30
CA LEU A 14 7.96 -2.10 -0.60
C LEU A 14 7.45 -2.05 -2.03
N SER A 15 7.84 -1.03 -2.79
CA SER A 15 7.47 -0.90 -4.20
C SER A 15 8.70 -0.80 -5.09
N TYR A 16 8.61 -1.43 -6.26
CA TYR A 16 9.59 -1.36 -7.33
C TYR A 16 8.89 -0.93 -8.61
N THR A 17 9.44 0.08 -9.28
CA THR A 17 9.03 0.44 -10.66
C THR A 17 9.43 -0.64 -11.66
N PHE A 18 10.49 -1.40 -11.36
CA PHE A 18 10.87 -2.60 -12.09
C PHE A 18 11.56 -3.60 -11.16
N TYR A 19 10.91 -4.71 -10.87
CA TYR A 19 11.50 -5.79 -10.07
C TYR A 19 12.15 -6.84 -11.00
N PRO A 20 13.47 -7.11 -10.90
CA PRO A 20 14.16 -7.99 -11.84
C PRO A 20 13.58 -9.40 -11.94
N GLY A 21 13.09 -9.96 -10.83
CA GLY A 21 12.52 -11.31 -10.79
C GLY A 21 11.23 -11.46 -11.60
N PHE A 22 10.40 -10.41 -11.64
CA PHE A 22 9.13 -10.43 -12.39
C PHE A 22 9.21 -9.67 -13.72
N ARG A 23 10.28 -8.91 -13.95
CA ARG A 23 10.46 -8.02 -15.11
C ARG A 23 9.31 -7.04 -15.32
N GLN A 24 8.70 -6.59 -14.22
CA GLN A 24 7.57 -5.66 -14.20
C GLN A 24 7.54 -4.89 -12.87
N PRO A 25 6.74 -3.81 -12.75
CA PRO A 25 6.50 -3.15 -11.48
C PRO A 25 5.91 -4.13 -10.46
N ALA A 26 6.30 -4.00 -9.20
CA ALA A 26 5.83 -4.88 -8.13
C ALA A 26 5.67 -4.12 -6.82
N ILE A 27 4.59 -4.45 -6.11
CA ILE A 27 4.37 -4.02 -4.72
C ILE A 27 4.38 -5.28 -3.86
N PHE A 28 5.17 -5.24 -2.81
CA PHE A 28 5.29 -6.29 -1.82
C PHE A 28 4.67 -5.81 -0.52
N ILE A 29 3.88 -6.68 0.10
CA ILE A 29 3.33 -6.50 1.44
C ILE A 29 3.81 -7.69 2.25
N TYR A 30 4.42 -7.46 3.42
CA TYR A 30 5.05 -8.49 4.23
C TYR A 30 4.79 -8.26 5.73
N ASP A 31 4.87 -9.32 6.52
CA ASP A 31 4.82 -9.22 7.98
C ASP A 31 6.08 -8.48 8.47
N GLY A 32 5.90 -7.47 9.32
CA GLY A 32 7.01 -6.72 9.92
C GLY A 32 7.78 -7.53 10.97
N TYR A 33 7.21 -8.65 11.43
CA TYR A 33 7.83 -9.53 12.41
C TYR A 33 8.77 -10.55 11.75
N GLU A 34 9.98 -10.68 12.27
CA GLU A 34 10.94 -11.68 11.79
C GLU A 34 10.36 -13.10 11.95
N GLY A 35 10.47 -13.91 10.89
CA GLY A 35 9.86 -15.24 10.82
C GLY A 35 8.39 -15.25 10.40
N GLY A 36 7.71 -14.10 10.39
CA GLY A 36 6.30 -13.97 10.01
C GLY A 36 5.34 -14.51 11.07
N ILE A 37 4.22 -13.81 11.24
CA ILE A 37 3.16 -14.19 12.19
C ILE A 37 1.81 -14.43 11.49
N GLY A 38 1.78 -14.32 10.16
CA GLY A 38 0.62 -14.67 9.33
C GLY A 38 -0.34 -13.52 9.07
N LEU A 39 0.04 -12.26 9.33
CA LEU A 39 -0.83 -11.11 9.08
C LEU A 39 -1.09 -10.93 7.59
N THR A 40 -0.06 -11.05 6.77
CA THR A 40 -0.18 -11.00 5.32
C THR A 40 -0.97 -12.15 4.72
N LYS A 41 -0.89 -13.34 5.33
CA LYS A 41 -1.75 -14.48 4.97
C LYS A 41 -3.23 -14.17 5.24
N ARG A 42 -3.56 -13.45 6.30
CA ARG A 42 -4.93 -12.98 6.52
C ARG A 42 -5.28 -11.82 5.60
N ALA A 43 -4.34 -10.90 5.35
CA ALA A 43 -4.55 -9.72 4.51
C ALA A 43 -4.91 -10.10 3.07
N ILE A 44 -4.32 -11.15 2.51
CA ILE A 44 -4.65 -11.59 1.15
C ILE A 44 -6.10 -12.07 1.03
N GLU A 45 -6.68 -12.65 2.09
CA GLU A 45 -8.07 -13.11 2.11
C GLU A 45 -9.08 -11.95 2.05
N VAL A 46 -8.65 -10.74 2.45
CA VAL A 46 -9.46 -9.52 2.49
C VAL A 46 -8.85 -8.39 1.64
N ILE A 47 -8.03 -8.74 0.65
CA ILE A 47 -7.25 -7.75 -0.12
C ILE A 47 -8.16 -6.77 -0.87
N ALA A 48 -9.30 -7.23 -1.37
CA ALA A 48 -10.26 -6.36 -2.05
C ALA A 48 -10.77 -5.25 -1.11
N ASP A 49 -11.09 -5.58 0.14
CA ASP A 49 -11.54 -4.60 1.13
C ASP A 49 -10.44 -3.59 1.47
N TRP A 50 -9.17 -4.02 1.49
CA TRP A 50 -8.03 -3.12 1.65
C TRP A 50 -7.91 -2.13 0.49
N LEU A 51 -8.03 -2.63 -0.75
CA LEU A 51 -7.94 -1.79 -1.94
C LEU A 51 -9.09 -0.77 -1.99
N VAL A 52 -10.31 -1.18 -1.61
CA VAL A 52 -11.47 -0.27 -1.49
C VAL A 52 -11.21 0.80 -0.42
N ALA A 53 -10.70 0.41 0.75
CA ALA A 53 -10.39 1.37 1.82
C ALA A 53 -9.28 2.35 1.41
N ALA A 54 -8.24 1.86 0.73
CA ALA A 54 -7.16 2.71 0.20
C ALA A 54 -7.70 3.70 -0.84
N LEU A 55 -8.55 3.24 -1.76
CA LEU A 55 -9.17 4.12 -2.75
C LEU A 55 -10.03 5.20 -2.09
N LYS A 56 -10.82 4.82 -1.08
CA LYS A 56 -11.65 5.76 -0.31
C LYS A 56 -10.79 6.85 0.36
N VAL A 57 -9.70 6.48 1.02
CA VAL A 57 -8.76 7.44 1.63
C VAL A 57 -8.20 8.42 0.60
N ILE A 58 -7.84 7.94 -0.59
CA ILE A 58 -7.32 8.80 -1.66
C ILE A 58 -8.41 9.74 -2.21
N ASP A 59 -9.62 9.23 -2.46
CA ASP A 59 -10.73 9.99 -3.02
C ASP A 59 -11.28 11.06 -2.04
N GLU A 60 -11.27 10.78 -0.73
CA GLU A 60 -11.78 11.71 0.30
C GLU A 60 -10.73 12.76 0.73
N CYS A 61 -9.45 12.55 0.43
CA CYS A 61 -8.41 13.48 0.84
C CYS A 61 -8.44 14.75 -0.03
N PRO A 62 -8.47 15.96 0.56
CA PRO A 62 -8.59 17.22 -0.20
C PRO A 62 -7.28 17.71 -0.83
N CYS A 63 -6.16 17.03 -0.64
CA CYS A 63 -4.86 17.46 -1.20
C CYS A 63 -4.78 17.20 -2.72
N GLU A 64 -3.93 17.96 -3.41
CA GLU A 64 -3.72 17.80 -4.86
C GLU A 64 -2.66 16.73 -5.16
N ASP A 65 -1.44 16.91 -4.66
CA ASP A 65 -0.28 16.09 -5.07
C ASP A 65 -0.03 14.84 -4.19
N GLY A 66 -0.74 14.73 -3.06
CA GLY A 66 -0.54 13.69 -2.06
C GLY A 66 0.13 14.19 -0.77
N CYS A 67 -0.32 13.64 0.37
CA CYS A 67 0.12 14.09 1.70
C CYS A 67 0.21 12.91 2.70
N PRO A 68 0.71 13.14 3.93
CA PRO A 68 0.76 12.13 5.00
C PRO A 68 -0.57 11.46 5.34
N SER A 69 -1.70 12.08 4.98
CA SER A 69 -3.03 11.53 5.24
C SER A 69 -3.55 10.61 4.14
N CYS A 70 -2.88 10.48 2.99
CA CYS A 70 -3.39 9.66 1.89
C CYS A 70 -2.38 8.73 1.22
N VAL A 71 -1.26 9.25 0.70
CA VAL A 71 -0.33 8.45 -0.13
C VAL A 71 1.11 8.46 0.36
N GLN A 72 1.44 9.26 1.38
CA GLN A 72 2.78 9.24 1.97
C GLN A 72 2.88 8.27 3.14
N ASP A 73 4.02 7.59 3.23
CA ASP A 73 4.41 6.80 4.39
C ASP A 73 5.62 7.45 5.09
N PRO A 74 5.54 7.84 6.38
CA PRO A 74 6.70 8.21 7.19
C PRO A 74 7.82 7.16 7.24
N GLN A 75 7.56 5.89 6.91
CA GLN A 75 8.58 4.86 6.82
C GLN A 75 9.08 4.62 5.38
N CYS A 76 8.72 5.49 4.43
CA CYS A 76 9.13 5.36 3.03
C CYS A 76 10.64 5.54 2.88
N GLY A 77 11.34 4.46 2.50
CA GLY A 77 12.79 4.47 2.27
C GLY A 77 13.27 5.36 1.12
N SER A 78 12.38 5.74 0.19
CA SER A 78 12.69 6.68 -0.91
C SER A 78 12.31 8.12 -0.60
N GLY A 79 11.91 8.44 0.64
CA GLY A 79 11.49 9.78 1.03
C GLY A 79 10.19 10.25 0.37
N ASN A 80 9.30 9.31 0.02
CA ASN A 80 8.07 9.56 -0.73
C ASN A 80 8.34 10.22 -2.10
N GLN A 81 9.39 9.79 -2.80
CA GLN A 81 9.69 10.27 -4.16
C GLN A 81 10.03 9.12 -5.12
N PRO A 82 9.47 9.13 -6.36
CA PRO A 82 8.37 10.00 -6.82
C PRO A 82 7.03 9.68 -6.12
N LEU A 83 6.14 10.67 -6.04
CA LEU A 83 4.78 10.53 -5.48
C LEU A 83 3.74 10.99 -6.51
N ASP A 84 2.69 10.20 -6.70
CA ASP A 84 1.61 10.52 -7.62
C ASP A 84 0.27 10.01 -7.08
N LYS A 85 -0.55 10.94 -6.57
CA LYS A 85 -1.88 10.63 -6.03
C LYS A 85 -2.84 10.12 -7.10
N GLU A 86 -2.84 10.73 -8.28
CA GLU A 86 -3.73 10.35 -9.37
C GLU A 86 -3.34 9.01 -9.98
N GLY A 87 -2.04 8.77 -10.13
CA GLY A 87 -1.49 7.47 -10.51
C GLY A 87 -1.92 6.36 -9.54
N ALA A 88 -1.80 6.59 -8.23
CA ALA A 88 -2.26 5.65 -7.21
C ALA A 88 -3.77 5.38 -7.31
N ARG A 89 -4.58 6.44 -7.51
CA ARG A 89 -6.03 6.32 -7.70
C ARG A 89 -6.40 5.46 -8.91
N LEU A 90 -5.74 5.68 -10.05
CA LEU A 90 -5.98 4.93 -11.28
C LEU A 90 -5.60 3.46 -11.14
N LEU A 91 -4.47 3.16 -10.48
CA LEU A 91 -4.05 1.78 -10.22
C LEU A 91 -5.06 1.03 -9.35
N LEU A 92 -5.54 1.64 -8.26
CA LEU A 92 -6.54 1.04 -7.38
C LEU A 92 -7.85 0.77 -8.11
N LYS A 93 -8.34 1.72 -8.91
CA LYS A 93 -9.55 1.52 -9.74
C LYS A 93 -9.39 0.38 -10.73
N ARG A 94 -8.20 0.21 -11.31
CA ARG A 94 -7.89 -0.89 -12.24
C ARG A 94 -7.82 -2.26 -11.55
N TRP A 95 -7.37 -2.34 -10.30
CA TRP A 95 -7.36 -3.61 -9.57
C TRP A 95 -8.72 -4.04 -9.02
N LEU A 96 -9.63 -3.07 -8.83
CA LEU A 96 -10.98 -3.31 -8.33
C LEU A 96 -12.01 -3.60 -9.44
N SER A 97 -11.64 -3.43 -10.72
CA SER A 97 -12.46 -3.76 -11.89
C SER A 97 -12.31 -5.22 -12.29
#